data_AF-A0A7X8G3E9-F1
#
_entry.id   AF-A0A7X8G3E9-F1
#
_cell.length_a   1.000
_cell.length_b   1.000
_cell.length_c   1.000
_cell.angle_alpha   90.00
_cell.angle_beta   90.00
_cell.angle_gamma   90.00
#
_symmetry.space_group_name_H-M   'P 1'
#
loop_
_entity.id
_entity.type
_entity.pdbx_description
1 polymer ?
#
loop_
_entity_poly.entity_id
_entity_poly.type
_entity_poly.pdbx_seq_one_letter_code
_entity_poly.pdbx_strand_id
1 'polypeptide(L)'
;MKLELGYIFIKDIQFSDVSKVENATLYVNKEEVKALILEDQNFKKADVELAKPGESVRIMPVKDVIEPRVKVEGPGGIFPGMINKVETVGSGKTNVLKGAAVLTTGKIVGFQEGIIDMSGPGADYTPFSKLYNLVLVCEPVEGLKQHEHEKALRFAGYKVALYLGELARNLTADEVEVFETPTLTEGLKMYPDLPRVAYVEMLQSQGLMHDTYVYGVDAKQILPTMIYPTEVMDGAIVSGNCVSACDKNTTYHHLNNPVIHELFAEHGKTLNFVGVIITNEN
;
A
#
# COMPACT_ATOMS: atom_id res chain seq x y z
N MET A 1 17.07 8.52 -9.57
CA MET A 1 16.74 7.82 -8.30
C MET A 1 16.84 6.33 -8.53
N LYS A 2 17.35 5.59 -7.55
CA LYS A 2 17.56 4.14 -7.63
C LYS A 2 16.99 3.47 -6.39
N LEU A 3 15.99 2.61 -6.57
CA LEU A 3 15.31 1.86 -5.52
C LEU A 3 15.52 0.36 -5.74
N GLU A 4 15.89 -0.34 -4.69
CA GLU A 4 15.90 -1.80 -4.63
C GLU A 4 14.69 -2.27 -3.83
N LEU A 5 13.83 -3.07 -4.46
CA LEU A 5 12.75 -3.78 -3.78
C LEU A 5 13.20 -5.20 -3.49
N GLY A 6 13.38 -5.52 -2.21
CA GLY A 6 13.68 -6.87 -1.73
C GLY A 6 12.40 -7.62 -1.40
N TYR A 7 12.01 -8.58 -2.23
CA TYR A 7 10.83 -9.40 -2.02
C TYR A 7 11.14 -10.58 -1.10
N ILE A 8 10.36 -10.68 -0.02
CA ILE A 8 10.33 -11.83 0.89
C ILE A 8 8.97 -12.49 0.68
N PHE A 9 8.96 -13.67 0.08
CA PHE A 9 7.73 -14.33 -0.35
C PHE A 9 7.02 -14.98 0.83
N ILE A 10 5.81 -14.51 1.10
CA ILE A 10 4.90 -15.07 2.09
C ILE A 10 3.96 -16.07 1.41
N LYS A 11 3.95 -17.29 1.96
CA LYS A 11 3.17 -18.46 1.51
C LYS A 11 2.21 -18.98 2.59
N ASP A 12 2.21 -18.37 3.76
CA ASP A 12 1.18 -18.61 4.77
C ASP A 12 1.15 -17.46 5.80
N ILE A 13 0.03 -17.33 6.51
CA ILE A 13 -0.13 -16.44 7.67
C ILE A 13 -0.77 -17.19 8.83
N GLN A 14 -0.25 -17.02 10.04
CA GLN A 14 -0.74 -17.73 11.23
C GLN A 14 -0.69 -16.83 12.46
N PHE A 15 -1.63 -17.04 13.39
CA PHE A 15 -1.49 -16.45 14.72
C PHE A 15 -0.46 -17.23 15.54
N SER A 16 0.29 -16.51 16.36
CA SER A 16 1.37 -17.03 17.20
C SER A 16 1.54 -16.14 18.44
N ASP A 17 2.20 -16.61 19.48
CA ASP A 17 2.55 -15.79 20.64
C ASP A 17 3.64 -14.75 20.33
N VAL A 18 4.34 -14.90 19.20
CA VAL A 18 5.40 -13.98 18.77
C VAL A 18 5.25 -13.71 17.28
N SER A 19 5.30 -12.42 16.91
CA SER A 19 5.34 -12.00 15.51
C SER A 19 6.73 -12.22 14.92
N LYS A 20 6.78 -12.94 13.80
CA LYS A 20 8.02 -13.19 13.05
C LYS A 20 7.70 -13.67 11.64
N VAL A 21 8.68 -13.60 10.75
CA VAL A 21 8.64 -14.31 9.46
C VAL A 21 9.63 -15.45 9.53
N GLU A 22 9.16 -16.67 9.26
CA GLU A 22 9.99 -17.87 9.30
C GLU A 22 9.44 -18.89 8.29
N ASN A 23 10.33 -19.47 7.46
CA ASN A 23 9.96 -20.47 6.44
C ASN A 23 8.83 -20.02 5.51
N ALA A 24 8.87 -18.78 5.02
CA ALA A 24 7.82 -18.15 4.21
C ALA A 24 6.45 -18.02 4.90
N THR A 25 6.35 -18.24 6.21
CA THR A 25 5.13 -17.99 6.99
C THR A 25 5.26 -16.70 7.79
N LEU A 26 4.26 -15.83 7.69
CA LEU A 26 4.09 -14.67 8.54
C LEU A 26 3.33 -15.07 9.80
N TYR A 27 4.04 -15.16 10.93
CA TYR A 27 3.44 -15.36 12.24
C TYR A 27 3.10 -13.99 12.84
N VAL A 28 1.88 -13.85 13.37
CA VAL A 28 1.36 -12.59 13.91
C VAL A 28 0.88 -12.80 15.35
N ASN A 29 1.41 -11.99 16.27
CA ASN A 29 0.86 -11.87 17.61
C ASN A 29 -0.40 -11.01 17.59
N LYS A 30 -1.53 -11.67 17.81
CA LYS A 30 -2.86 -11.06 17.81
C LYS A 30 -3.00 -9.95 18.86
N GLU A 31 -2.45 -10.15 20.06
CA GLU A 31 -2.57 -9.19 21.16
C GLU A 31 -1.68 -7.96 20.95
N GLU A 32 -0.47 -8.12 20.38
CA GLU A 32 0.38 -6.98 20.00
C GLU A 32 -0.29 -6.09 18.95
N VAL A 33 -0.91 -6.69 17.93
CA VAL A 33 -1.64 -5.94 16.90
C VAL A 33 -2.85 -5.22 17.48
N LYS A 34 -3.63 -5.88 18.35
CA LYS A 34 -4.78 -5.25 19.03
C LYS A 34 -4.34 -4.09 19.90
N ALA A 35 -3.27 -4.25 20.67
CA ALA A 35 -2.72 -3.19 21.52
C ALA A 35 -2.27 -1.99 20.68
N LEU A 36 -1.59 -2.23 19.55
CA LEU A 36 -1.15 -1.18 18.63
C LEU A 36 -2.33 -0.36 18.06
N ILE A 37 -3.44 -1.02 17.71
CA ILE A 37 -4.66 -0.33 17.23
C ILE A 37 -5.29 0.49 18.36
N LEU A 38 -5.37 -0.07 19.57
CA LEU A 38 -5.99 0.55 20.74
C LEU A 38 -5.18 1.71 21.36
N GLU A 39 -3.98 1.99 20.86
CA GLU A 39 -3.29 3.25 21.15
C GLU A 39 -4.11 4.47 20.69
N ASP A 40 -4.93 4.32 19.66
CA ASP A 40 -5.85 5.35 19.21
C ASP A 40 -7.14 5.30 20.04
N GLN A 41 -7.39 6.39 20.78
CA GLN A 41 -8.55 6.53 21.67
C GLN A 41 -9.89 6.57 20.94
N ASN A 42 -9.88 6.68 19.61
CA ASN A 42 -11.08 6.59 18.79
C ASN A 42 -11.67 5.17 18.71
N PHE A 43 -10.92 4.15 19.12
CA PHE A 43 -11.39 2.77 19.15
C PHE A 43 -11.78 2.32 20.55
N LYS A 44 -13.01 1.80 20.66
CA LYS A 44 -13.49 1.11 21.86
C LYS A 44 -12.96 -0.32 21.94
N LYS A 45 -12.86 -0.99 20.79
CA LYS A 45 -12.33 -2.35 20.66
C LYS A 45 -11.59 -2.51 19.34
N ALA A 46 -10.62 -3.40 19.35
CA ALA A 46 -9.95 -3.89 18.16
C ALA A 46 -9.84 -5.41 18.23
N ASP A 47 -10.04 -6.05 17.09
CA ASP A 47 -9.72 -7.44 16.87
C ASP A 47 -9.12 -7.64 15.47
N VAL A 48 -8.56 -8.83 15.24
CA VAL A 48 -8.03 -9.21 13.94
C VAL A 48 -8.38 -10.65 13.58
N GLU A 49 -8.56 -10.88 12.28
CA GLU A 49 -8.84 -12.18 11.68
C GLU A 49 -7.84 -12.48 10.55
N LEU A 50 -7.71 -13.76 10.19
CA LEU A 50 -6.91 -14.20 9.06
C LEU A 50 -7.84 -14.71 7.96
N ALA A 51 -7.49 -14.42 6.71
CA ALA A 51 -8.19 -14.95 5.55
C ALA A 51 -7.17 -15.38 4.51
N LYS A 52 -7.16 -16.67 4.17
CA LYS A 52 -6.17 -17.29 3.28
C LYS A 52 -6.77 -17.63 1.92
N PRO A 53 -5.93 -17.70 0.87
CA PRO A 53 -6.40 -18.09 -0.46
C PRO A 53 -7.13 -19.44 -0.43
N GLY A 54 -8.32 -19.50 -1.04
CA GLY A 54 -9.14 -20.71 -1.14
C GLY A 54 -10.05 -21.00 0.07
N GLU A 55 -9.94 -20.25 1.17
CA GLU A 55 -10.86 -20.42 2.29
C GLU A 55 -12.29 -19.98 1.93
N SER A 56 -13.29 -20.62 2.53
CA SER A 56 -14.71 -20.25 2.37
C SER A 56 -15.08 -19.02 3.21
N VAL A 57 -14.37 -17.91 2.97
CA VAL A 57 -14.48 -16.64 3.70
C VAL A 57 -14.77 -15.49 2.73
N ARG A 58 -15.66 -14.59 3.15
CA ARG A 58 -15.92 -13.30 2.52
C ARG A 58 -15.51 -12.17 3.46
N ILE A 59 -14.68 -11.26 2.99
CA ILE A 59 -14.24 -10.08 3.74
C ILE A 59 -15.08 -8.89 3.26
N MET A 60 -15.77 -8.22 4.19
CA MET A 60 -16.54 -7.01 3.89
C MET A 60 -16.92 -6.21 5.15
N PRO A 61 -17.10 -4.88 5.04
CA PRO A 61 -16.77 -4.02 3.91
C PRO A 61 -15.31 -3.56 3.97
N VAL A 62 -14.53 -3.86 2.93
CA VAL A 62 -13.11 -3.52 2.82
C VAL A 62 -12.92 -2.04 2.46
N LYS A 63 -12.05 -1.35 3.19
CA LYS A 63 -11.75 0.07 2.98
C LYS A 63 -10.43 0.29 2.28
N ASP A 64 -9.37 -0.37 2.76
CA ASP A 64 -8.07 -0.36 2.10
C ASP A 64 -7.41 -1.74 2.17
N VAL A 65 -6.46 -1.96 1.27
CA VAL A 65 -5.56 -3.12 1.24
C VAL A 65 -4.15 -2.58 1.16
N ILE A 66 -3.28 -3.01 2.08
CA ILE A 66 -1.95 -2.44 2.26
C ILE A 66 -0.93 -3.57 2.26
N GLU A 67 0.08 -3.49 1.39
CA GLU A 67 1.21 -4.45 1.39
C GLU A 67 2.21 -4.05 2.49
N PRO A 68 2.57 -4.94 3.44
CA PRO A 68 3.58 -4.64 4.44
C PRO A 68 4.96 -4.45 3.80
N ARG A 69 5.58 -3.30 4.07
CA ARG A 69 6.91 -2.92 3.57
C ARG A 69 7.74 -2.28 4.68
N VAL A 70 9.05 -2.34 4.55
CA VAL A 70 9.99 -1.66 5.46
C VAL A 70 11.15 -1.03 4.71
N LYS A 71 11.41 0.24 5.01
CA LYS A 71 12.58 0.96 4.51
C LYS A 71 13.82 0.51 5.28
N VAL A 72 14.76 -0.16 4.62
CA VAL A 72 15.97 -0.70 5.26
C VAL A 72 17.21 0.18 5.01
N GLU A 73 17.26 0.87 3.88
CA GLU A 73 18.32 1.80 3.52
C GLU A 73 17.77 2.98 2.71
N GLY A 74 18.35 4.15 2.89
CA GLY A 74 17.96 5.37 2.18
C GLY A 74 17.11 6.32 3.04
N PRO A 75 16.70 7.46 2.46
CA PRO A 75 15.93 8.48 3.17
C PRO A 75 14.49 8.03 3.45
N GLY A 76 13.88 8.63 4.48
CA GLY A 76 12.47 8.47 4.79
C GLY A 76 12.08 7.12 5.38
N GLY A 77 10.76 6.87 5.36
CA GLY A 77 10.13 5.62 5.76
C GLY A 77 8.85 5.41 4.96
N ILE A 78 8.22 4.24 5.10
CA ILE A 78 7.01 3.91 4.34
C ILE A 78 5.84 4.84 4.74
N PHE A 79 5.09 5.31 3.75
CA PHE A 79 4.00 6.29 3.90
C PHE A 79 4.47 7.63 4.52
N PRO A 80 5.44 8.31 3.88
CA PRO A 80 5.95 9.61 4.34
C PRO A 80 4.84 10.67 4.36
N GLY A 81 4.83 11.50 5.40
CA GLY A 81 3.80 12.51 5.64
C GLY A 81 2.48 11.98 6.19
N MET A 82 2.26 10.66 6.16
CA MET A 82 1.10 10.02 6.78
C MET A 82 1.46 9.52 8.17
N ILE A 83 2.33 8.50 8.25
CA ILE A 83 2.77 7.88 9.51
C ILE A 83 4.23 8.17 9.84
N ASN A 84 5.06 8.33 8.80
CA ASN A 84 6.43 8.78 8.90
C ASN A 84 6.55 10.27 8.59
N LYS A 85 7.67 10.90 8.96
CA LYS A 85 7.93 12.30 8.61
C LYS A 85 7.93 12.49 7.09
N VAL A 86 7.56 13.69 6.64
CA VAL A 86 7.62 14.05 5.22
C VAL A 86 9.10 14.09 4.80
N GLU A 87 9.49 13.16 3.95
CA GLU A 87 10.81 13.08 3.33
C GLU A 87 10.65 12.36 1.99
N THR A 88 11.38 12.79 0.96
CA THR A 88 11.32 12.16 -0.37
C THR A 88 11.84 10.73 -0.30
N VAL A 89 10.96 9.77 -0.61
CA VAL A 89 11.26 8.32 -0.64
C VAL A 89 11.64 7.89 -2.05
N GLY A 90 11.80 6.60 -2.34
CA GLY A 90 12.04 6.09 -3.70
C GLY A 90 13.51 5.94 -4.08
N SER A 91 14.44 6.03 -3.11
CA SER A 91 15.85 5.67 -3.30
C SER A 91 16.38 4.83 -2.15
N GLY A 92 17.35 3.95 -2.39
CA GLY A 92 17.89 3.02 -1.39
C GLY A 92 17.21 1.66 -1.48
N LYS A 93 16.93 1.00 -0.35
CA LYS A 93 16.38 -0.35 -0.31
C LYS A 93 15.15 -0.45 0.59
N THR A 94 14.13 -1.13 0.08
CA THR A 94 12.88 -1.40 0.78
C THR A 94 12.56 -2.89 0.68
N ASN A 95 12.38 -3.55 1.83
CA ASN A 95 11.94 -4.94 1.85
C ASN A 95 10.40 -4.99 1.85
N VAL A 96 9.85 -6.00 1.18
CA VAL A 96 8.41 -6.20 0.95
C VAL A 96 8.01 -7.61 1.37
N LEU A 97 6.97 -7.74 2.20
CA LEU A 97 6.37 -9.04 2.51
C LEU A 97 5.41 -9.46 1.40
N LYS A 98 5.97 -9.90 0.28
CA LYS A 98 5.24 -10.17 -0.97
C LYS A 98 4.29 -11.35 -0.78
N GLY A 99 3.01 -11.15 -1.06
CA GLY A 99 1.96 -12.15 -0.87
C GLY A 99 1.15 -11.99 0.42
N ALA A 100 1.50 -11.05 1.29
CA ALA A 100 0.71 -10.68 2.45
C ALA A 100 0.04 -9.31 2.28
N ALA A 101 -1.09 -9.10 2.96
CA ALA A 101 -1.72 -7.78 3.05
C ALA A 101 -2.41 -7.54 4.38
N VAL A 102 -2.47 -6.26 4.79
CA VAL A 102 -3.30 -5.77 5.87
C VAL A 102 -4.55 -5.13 5.27
N LEU A 103 -5.71 -5.60 5.71
CA LEU A 103 -7.02 -5.14 5.23
C LEU A 103 -7.71 -4.36 6.33
N THR A 104 -8.09 -3.12 6.04
CA THR A 104 -8.98 -2.38 6.93
C THR A 104 -10.43 -2.68 6.57
N THR A 105 -11.24 -3.01 7.56
CA THR A 105 -12.68 -3.23 7.38
C THR A 105 -13.47 -2.40 8.36
N GLY A 106 -14.67 -1.98 7.98
CA GLY A 106 -15.53 -1.25 8.89
C GLY A 106 -16.60 -0.42 8.19
N LYS A 107 -17.67 -0.12 8.92
CA LYS A 107 -18.76 0.70 8.40
C LYS A 107 -18.46 2.19 8.61
N ILE A 108 -18.20 2.89 7.51
CA ILE A 108 -17.87 4.33 7.52
C ILE A 108 -19.07 5.15 7.02
N VAL A 109 -19.36 5.09 5.72
CA VAL A 109 -20.43 5.85 5.07
C VAL A 109 -21.21 5.01 4.06
N GLY A 110 -22.46 5.43 3.80
CA GLY A 110 -23.25 4.99 2.65
C GLY A 110 -23.45 3.47 2.50
N PHE A 111 -23.51 3.04 1.24
CA PHE A 111 -23.54 1.63 0.87
C PHE A 111 -22.23 0.95 1.28
N GLN A 112 -22.35 -0.22 1.90
CA GLN A 112 -21.22 -0.95 2.46
C GLN A 112 -20.49 -1.72 1.36
N GLU A 113 -19.60 -1.02 0.66
CA GLU A 113 -18.86 -1.52 -0.48
C GLU A 113 -17.48 -2.06 -0.08
N GLY A 114 -16.90 -2.92 -0.93
CA GLY A 114 -15.63 -3.62 -0.68
C GLY A 114 -15.86 -5.08 -0.28
N ILE A 115 -15.94 -5.96 -1.27
CA ILE A 115 -16.08 -7.42 -1.06
C ILE A 115 -14.83 -8.09 -1.60
N ILE A 116 -14.23 -8.95 -0.79
CA ILE A 116 -13.22 -9.91 -1.23
C ILE A 116 -13.75 -11.30 -0.87
N ASP A 117 -14.08 -12.08 -1.90
CA ASP A 117 -14.33 -13.51 -1.75
C ASP A 117 -12.99 -14.24 -1.84
N MET A 118 -12.67 -15.07 -0.84
CA MET A 118 -11.42 -15.85 -0.82
C MET A 118 -11.51 -17.15 -1.63
N SER A 119 -12.72 -17.55 -2.01
CA SER A 119 -13.00 -18.73 -2.85
C SER A 119 -14.25 -18.53 -3.72
N GLY A 120 -14.48 -19.47 -4.64
CA GLY A 120 -15.59 -19.39 -5.60
C GLY A 120 -15.38 -18.31 -6.68
N PRO A 121 -16.41 -18.04 -7.51
CA PRO A 121 -16.27 -17.17 -8.67
C PRO A 121 -15.85 -15.73 -8.35
N GLY A 122 -16.24 -15.21 -7.18
CA GLY A 122 -15.87 -13.86 -6.74
C GLY A 122 -14.37 -13.69 -6.52
N ALA A 123 -13.67 -14.76 -6.15
CA ALA A 123 -12.23 -14.73 -5.89
C ALA A 123 -11.41 -14.41 -7.14
N ASP A 124 -11.90 -14.73 -8.34
CA ASP A 124 -11.14 -14.48 -9.57
C ASP A 124 -11.22 -13.02 -10.04
N TYR A 125 -12.12 -12.21 -9.46
CA TYR A 125 -12.30 -10.79 -9.79
C TYR A 125 -11.49 -9.84 -8.92
N THR A 126 -10.70 -10.35 -7.97
CA THR A 126 -9.85 -9.53 -7.12
C THR A 126 -8.47 -10.16 -6.93
N PRO A 127 -7.38 -9.39 -7.05
CA PRO A 127 -6.04 -9.91 -6.77
C PRO A 127 -5.87 -10.28 -5.29
N PHE A 128 -6.67 -9.69 -4.40
CA PHE A 128 -6.53 -9.83 -2.96
C PHE A 128 -7.00 -11.18 -2.41
N SER A 129 -7.78 -11.95 -3.20
CA SER A 129 -8.13 -13.33 -2.85
C SER A 129 -6.94 -14.28 -2.91
N LYS A 130 -5.86 -13.88 -3.59
CA LYS A 130 -4.63 -14.66 -3.73
C LYS A 130 -3.57 -14.27 -2.68
N LEU A 131 -3.88 -13.35 -1.78
CA LEU A 131 -3.00 -12.89 -0.70
C LEU A 131 -3.34 -13.56 0.63
N TYR A 132 -2.35 -13.62 1.52
CA TYR A 132 -2.50 -13.99 2.92
C TYR A 132 -2.86 -12.74 3.73
N ASN A 133 -4.14 -12.59 4.03
CA ASN A 133 -4.70 -11.36 4.54
C ASN A 133 -4.79 -11.36 6.08
N LEU A 134 -4.29 -10.30 6.72
CA LEU A 134 -4.62 -9.92 8.09
C LEU A 134 -5.74 -8.86 8.05
N VAL A 135 -6.91 -9.21 8.55
CA VAL A 135 -8.11 -8.37 8.50
C VAL A 135 -8.29 -7.65 9.83
N LEU A 136 -8.32 -6.31 9.81
CA LEU A 136 -8.57 -5.49 10.98
C LEU A 136 -10.07 -5.29 11.19
N VAL A 137 -10.53 -5.58 12.41
CA VAL A 137 -11.92 -5.44 12.85
C VAL A 137 -11.95 -4.46 14.02
N CYS A 138 -12.30 -3.20 13.73
CA CYS A 138 -12.27 -2.13 14.73
C CYS A 138 -13.69 -1.64 15.07
N GLU A 139 -13.98 -1.50 16.36
CA GLU A 139 -15.21 -0.86 16.85
C GLU A 139 -14.87 0.57 17.33
N PRO A 140 -15.39 1.63 16.69
CA PRO A 140 -15.16 2.99 17.15
C PRO A 140 -15.88 3.28 18.47
N VAL A 141 -15.44 4.33 19.17
CA VAL A 141 -16.19 4.89 20.30
C VAL A 141 -17.54 5.45 19.85
N GLU A 142 -18.50 5.49 20.77
CA GLU A 142 -19.85 5.98 20.48
C GLU A 142 -19.81 7.47 20.10
N GLY A 143 -20.55 7.84 19.05
CA GLY A 143 -20.65 9.23 18.59
C GLY A 143 -19.47 9.75 17.77
N LEU A 144 -18.46 8.92 17.46
CA LEU A 144 -17.35 9.32 16.59
C LEU A 144 -17.86 9.69 15.20
N LYS A 145 -17.43 10.85 14.67
CA LYS A 145 -17.86 11.29 13.34
C LYS A 145 -17.24 10.41 12.25
N GLN A 146 -17.96 10.24 11.14
CA GLN A 146 -17.57 9.32 10.07
C GLN A 146 -16.17 9.61 9.48
N HIS A 147 -15.83 10.88 9.26
CA HIS A 147 -14.51 11.26 8.76
C HIS A 147 -13.38 11.02 9.79
N GLU A 148 -13.68 11.12 11.09
CA GLU A 148 -12.72 10.80 12.15
C GLU A 148 -12.54 9.29 12.25
N HIS A 149 -13.62 8.51 12.11
CA HIS A 149 -13.58 7.06 12.07
C HIS A 149 -12.80 6.53 10.85
N GLU A 150 -13.05 7.08 9.67
CA GLU A 150 -12.30 6.75 8.45
C GLU A 150 -10.81 6.98 8.66
N LYS A 151 -10.43 8.17 9.13
CA LYS A 151 -9.04 8.52 9.39
C LYS A 151 -8.40 7.60 10.42
N ALA A 152 -9.08 7.32 11.54
CA ALA A 152 -8.57 6.42 12.56
C ALA A 152 -8.34 5.00 12.00
N LEU A 153 -9.29 4.49 11.21
CA LEU A 153 -9.19 3.16 10.61
C LEU A 153 -8.08 3.07 9.58
N ARG A 154 -7.90 4.12 8.77
CA ARG A 154 -6.80 4.24 7.80
C ARG A 154 -5.44 4.22 8.49
N PHE A 155 -5.27 5.00 9.56
CA PHE A 155 -4.04 5.03 10.34
C PHE A 155 -3.78 3.72 11.08
N ALA A 156 -4.80 3.02 11.56
CA ALA A 156 -4.67 1.68 12.12
C ALA A 156 -4.10 0.71 11.06
N GLY A 157 -4.62 0.75 9.82
CA GLY A 157 -4.08 -0.01 8.69
C GLY A 157 -2.59 0.25 8.46
N TYR A 158 -2.18 1.52 8.39
CA TYR A 158 -0.77 1.89 8.19
C TYR A 158 0.11 1.42 9.34
N LYS A 159 -0.29 1.66 10.60
CA LYS A 159 0.47 1.23 11.79
C LYS A 159 0.72 -0.29 11.76
N VAL A 160 -0.32 -1.07 11.50
CA VAL A 160 -0.19 -2.54 11.46
C VAL A 160 0.65 -2.99 10.27
N ALA A 161 0.48 -2.39 9.08
CA ALA A 161 1.29 -2.72 7.91
C ALA A 161 2.78 -2.41 8.12
N LEU A 162 3.10 -1.29 8.79
CA LEU A 162 4.48 -0.95 9.17
C LEU A 162 5.02 -1.94 10.19
N TYR A 163 4.26 -2.24 11.24
CA TYR A 163 4.65 -3.22 12.26
C TYR A 163 4.98 -4.59 11.65
N LEU A 164 4.15 -5.09 10.72
CA LEU A 164 4.43 -6.34 10.02
C LEU A 164 5.63 -6.20 9.08
N GLY A 165 5.74 -5.07 8.37
CA GLY A 165 6.88 -4.78 7.50
C GLY A 165 8.20 -4.81 8.26
N GLU A 166 8.26 -4.29 9.48
CA GLU A 166 9.45 -4.28 10.33
C GLU A 166 10.02 -5.68 10.62
N LEU A 167 9.18 -6.72 10.61
CA LEU A 167 9.62 -8.11 10.76
C LEU A 167 10.58 -8.54 9.64
N ALA A 168 10.54 -7.85 8.49
CA ALA A 168 11.40 -8.09 7.34
C ALA A 168 12.71 -7.28 7.33
N ARG A 169 12.94 -6.37 8.29
CA ARG A 169 14.07 -5.43 8.23
C ARG A 169 15.44 -6.12 8.09
N ASN A 170 15.64 -7.19 8.86
CA ASN A 170 16.92 -7.91 8.92
C ASN A 170 16.90 -9.22 8.12
N LEU A 171 15.85 -9.47 7.35
CA LEU A 171 15.74 -10.69 6.54
C LEU A 171 16.45 -10.50 5.20
N THR A 172 16.98 -11.60 4.69
CA THR A 172 17.50 -11.66 3.31
C THR A 172 16.31 -11.84 2.37
N ALA A 173 16.20 -10.99 1.37
CA ALA A 173 15.16 -11.09 0.35
C ALA A 173 15.38 -12.35 -0.52
N ASP A 174 14.29 -13.00 -0.89
CA ASP A 174 14.30 -14.13 -1.83
C ASP A 174 14.61 -13.65 -3.25
N GLU A 175 14.14 -12.45 -3.59
CA GLU A 175 14.36 -11.79 -4.86
C GLU A 175 14.61 -10.30 -4.66
N VAL A 176 15.48 -9.70 -5.48
CA VAL A 176 15.73 -8.26 -5.47
C VAL A 176 15.52 -7.72 -6.86
N GLU A 177 14.57 -6.80 -7.00
CA GLU A 177 14.38 -6.01 -8.22
C GLU A 177 14.93 -4.60 -8.03
N VAL A 178 15.59 -4.08 -9.06
CA VAL A 178 16.23 -2.76 -9.04
C VAL A 178 15.54 -1.87 -10.05
N PHE A 179 15.00 -0.77 -9.57
CA PHE A 179 14.34 0.25 -10.36
C PHE A 179 15.19 1.52 -10.36
N GLU A 180 15.61 1.94 -11.54
CA GLU A 180 16.42 3.14 -11.68
C GLU A 180 15.82 4.05 -12.74
N THR A 181 15.56 5.28 -12.33
CA THR A 181 15.16 6.35 -13.24
C THR A 181 16.25 7.41 -13.19
N PRO A 182 17.01 7.60 -14.28
CA PRO A 182 18.00 8.67 -14.34
C PRO A 182 17.32 10.04 -14.31
N THR A 183 18.10 11.09 -14.06
CA THR A 183 17.58 12.45 -14.27
C THR A 183 17.23 12.66 -15.74
N LEU A 184 16.37 13.63 -16.05
CA LEU A 184 15.97 13.93 -17.43
C LEU A 184 17.20 14.16 -18.36
N THR A 185 18.20 14.88 -17.87
CA THR A 185 19.43 15.18 -18.62
C THR A 185 20.32 13.95 -18.81
N GLU A 186 20.42 13.08 -17.80
CA GLU A 186 21.19 11.83 -17.91
C GLU A 186 20.49 10.84 -18.84
N GLY A 187 19.17 10.67 -18.70
CA GLY A 187 18.37 9.81 -19.56
C GLY A 187 18.46 10.24 -21.03
N LEU A 188 18.49 11.54 -21.32
CA LEU A 188 18.72 12.07 -22.67
C LEU A 188 20.06 11.64 -23.28
N LYS A 189 21.10 11.52 -22.47
CA LYS A 189 22.44 11.12 -22.93
C LYS A 189 22.58 9.61 -23.06
N MET A 190 21.96 8.86 -22.14
CA MET A 190 22.03 7.39 -22.14
C MET A 190 21.15 6.78 -23.23
N TYR A 191 20.00 7.39 -23.52
CA TYR A 191 19.02 6.88 -24.47
C TYR A 191 18.64 7.95 -25.51
N PRO A 192 19.60 8.44 -26.33
CA PRO A 192 19.37 9.55 -27.25
C PRO A 192 18.34 9.22 -28.34
N ASP A 193 18.22 7.94 -28.71
CA ASP A 193 17.38 7.46 -29.81
C ASP A 193 16.02 6.90 -29.36
N LEU A 194 15.77 6.79 -28.05
CA LEU A 194 14.50 6.27 -27.52
C LEU A 194 13.48 7.39 -27.28
N PRO A 195 12.18 7.14 -27.54
CA PRO A 195 11.13 8.09 -27.18
C PRO A 195 11.07 8.28 -25.67
N ARG A 196 11.01 9.53 -25.24
CA ARG A 196 10.81 9.89 -23.83
C ARG A 196 9.34 9.77 -23.49
N VAL A 197 9.03 8.97 -22.48
CA VAL A 197 7.65 8.67 -22.07
C VAL A 197 7.49 9.06 -20.61
N ALA A 198 6.43 9.82 -20.30
CA ALA A 198 5.98 10.10 -18.95
C ALA A 198 4.56 9.54 -18.77
N TYR A 199 4.27 9.03 -17.59
CA TYR A 199 2.93 8.51 -17.25
C TYR A 199 2.14 9.58 -16.50
N VAL A 200 0.94 9.91 -16.98
CA VAL A 200 0.02 10.78 -16.23
C VAL A 200 -0.85 9.89 -15.34
N GLU A 201 -0.55 9.89 -14.04
CA GLU A 201 -1.30 9.14 -13.03
C GLU A 201 -2.38 10.05 -12.44
N MET A 202 -3.63 9.82 -12.83
CA MET A 202 -4.78 10.52 -12.27
C MET A 202 -5.15 9.87 -10.93
N LEU A 203 -5.01 10.64 -9.87
CA LEU A 203 -5.33 10.24 -8.50
C LEU A 203 -6.78 10.61 -8.22
N GLN A 204 -7.55 9.61 -7.82
CA GLN A 204 -8.96 9.80 -7.52
C GLN A 204 -9.10 10.53 -6.18
N SER A 205 -9.34 11.84 -6.24
CA SER A 205 -9.75 12.65 -5.09
C SER A 205 -10.96 13.53 -5.42
N GLN A 206 -12.17 12.96 -5.36
CA GLN A 206 -13.40 13.55 -5.93
C GLN A 206 -14.43 14.06 -4.90
N GLY A 207 -14.11 14.05 -3.61
CA GLY A 207 -15.05 14.55 -2.61
C GLY A 207 -14.76 14.10 -1.19
N LEU A 208 -15.74 14.23 -0.31
CA LEU A 208 -15.60 13.87 1.09
C LEU A 208 -15.38 12.36 1.24
N MET A 209 -14.28 11.93 1.87
CA MET A 209 -13.90 10.52 2.10
C MET A 209 -13.61 9.73 0.80
N HIS A 210 -13.27 10.46 -0.26
CA HIS A 210 -12.76 9.94 -1.52
C HIS A 210 -11.45 10.67 -1.77
N ASP A 211 -10.48 10.45 -0.89
CA ASP A 211 -9.22 11.19 -0.87
C ASP A 211 -8.06 10.25 -1.14
N THR A 212 -7.22 10.60 -2.09
CA THR A 212 -5.87 10.03 -2.27
C THR A 212 -4.85 11.03 -1.72
N TYR A 213 -3.89 10.54 -0.94
CA TYR A 213 -2.90 11.37 -0.28
C TYR A 213 -1.53 11.16 -0.91
N VAL A 214 -0.84 12.26 -1.20
CA VAL A 214 0.53 12.29 -1.69
C VAL A 214 1.39 12.99 -0.63
N TYR A 215 2.35 12.29 -0.05
CA TYR A 215 3.21 12.81 1.03
C TYR A 215 2.42 13.47 2.19
N GLY A 216 1.27 12.91 2.56
CA GLY A 216 0.42 13.47 3.62
C GLY A 216 -0.60 14.51 3.16
N VAL A 217 -0.49 15.02 1.92
CA VAL A 217 -1.35 16.06 1.38
C VAL A 217 -2.41 15.44 0.48
N ASP A 218 -3.66 15.82 0.69
CA ASP A 218 -4.77 15.42 -0.18
C ASP A 218 -4.52 15.90 -1.62
N ALA A 219 -4.66 15.01 -2.61
CA ALA A 219 -4.39 15.33 -4.02
C ALA A 219 -5.28 16.45 -4.59
N LYS A 220 -6.42 16.79 -3.95
CA LYS A 220 -7.20 18.00 -4.31
C LYS A 220 -6.44 19.31 -4.09
N GLN A 221 -5.43 19.30 -3.22
CA GLN A 221 -4.68 20.49 -2.80
C GLN A 221 -3.37 20.66 -3.58
N ILE A 222 -3.02 19.74 -4.48
CA ILE A 222 -1.78 19.80 -5.25
C ILE A 222 -2.07 20.19 -6.70
N LEU A 223 -1.11 20.90 -7.31
CA LEU A 223 -1.08 21.08 -8.76
C LEU A 223 -0.51 19.81 -9.41
N PRO A 224 -0.78 19.58 -10.71
CA PRO A 224 -0.10 18.52 -11.45
C PRO A 224 1.42 18.63 -11.26
N THR A 225 2.03 17.56 -10.75
CA THR A 225 3.41 17.57 -10.30
C THR A 225 4.13 16.33 -10.83
N MET A 226 5.38 16.51 -11.27
CA MET A 226 6.22 15.38 -11.68
C MET A 226 6.94 14.80 -10.46
N ILE A 227 6.81 13.49 -10.27
CA ILE A 227 7.53 12.69 -9.28
C ILE A 227 8.27 11.55 -9.98
N TYR A 228 9.24 10.96 -9.30
CA TYR A 228 9.87 9.74 -9.77
C TYR A 228 8.95 8.53 -9.55
N PRO A 229 8.94 7.55 -10.47
CA PRO A 229 8.04 6.41 -10.36
C PRO A 229 8.36 5.54 -9.12
N THR A 230 9.63 5.51 -8.70
CA THR A 230 10.06 4.80 -7.50
C THR A 230 9.52 5.41 -6.20
N GLU A 231 9.11 6.67 -6.19
CA GLU A 231 8.46 7.29 -5.02
C GLU A 231 7.10 6.63 -4.74
N VAL A 232 6.34 6.34 -5.80
CA VAL A 232 5.04 5.65 -5.72
C VAL A 232 5.22 4.24 -5.13
N MET A 233 6.23 3.52 -5.63
CA MET A 233 6.61 2.20 -5.12
C MET A 233 7.07 2.25 -3.64
N ASP A 234 7.59 3.37 -3.17
CA ASP A 234 8.08 3.51 -1.80
C ASP A 234 7.06 4.18 -0.85
N GLY A 235 5.79 4.22 -1.27
CA GLY A 235 4.66 4.61 -0.44
C GLY A 235 4.34 6.10 -0.42
N ALA A 236 4.84 6.89 -1.39
CA ALA A 236 4.50 8.31 -1.48
C ALA A 236 3.00 8.58 -1.66
N ILE A 237 2.26 7.63 -2.23
CA ILE A 237 0.82 7.72 -2.50
C ILE A 237 0.07 6.65 -1.70
N VAL A 238 -0.97 7.05 -0.98
CA VAL A 238 -1.84 6.15 -0.22
C VAL A 238 -3.31 6.47 -0.41
N SER A 239 -4.15 5.46 -0.21
CA SER A 239 -5.59 5.57 -0.42
C SER A 239 -6.34 5.90 0.86
N GLY A 240 -7.24 6.88 0.78
CA GLY A 240 -8.34 7.12 1.72
C GLY A 240 -9.70 7.01 1.03
N ASN A 241 -9.78 6.23 -0.05
CA ASN A 241 -10.97 6.15 -0.90
C ASN A 241 -12.04 5.19 -0.34
N CYS A 242 -13.14 5.77 0.14
CA CYS A 242 -14.33 5.04 0.56
C CYS A 242 -15.41 4.91 -0.54
N VAL A 243 -15.01 4.64 -1.80
CA VAL A 243 -15.91 4.34 -2.95
C VAL A 243 -16.06 2.83 -3.20
N SER A 244 -16.73 2.48 -4.31
CA SER A 244 -16.94 1.11 -4.79
C SER A 244 -15.63 0.39 -5.08
N ALA A 245 -15.62 -0.94 -4.87
CA ALA A 245 -14.41 -1.74 -5.04
C ALA A 245 -13.85 -1.69 -6.48
N CYS A 246 -14.73 -1.61 -7.48
CA CYS A 246 -14.35 -1.52 -8.89
C CYS A 246 -13.84 -0.14 -9.32
N ASP A 247 -14.04 0.87 -8.47
CA ASP A 247 -13.81 2.28 -8.77
C ASP A 247 -12.82 2.88 -7.77
N LYS A 248 -11.97 2.06 -7.11
CA LYS A 248 -10.94 2.54 -6.19
C LYS A 248 -9.59 1.93 -6.51
N ASN A 249 -8.55 2.72 -6.33
CA ASN A 249 -7.20 2.23 -6.12
C ASN A 249 -6.94 2.17 -4.61
N THR A 250 -6.57 0.99 -4.12
CA THR A 250 -6.10 0.78 -2.73
C THR A 250 -4.64 1.19 -2.61
N THR A 251 -4.14 1.34 -1.39
CA THR A 251 -2.71 1.60 -1.15
C THR A 251 -1.82 0.50 -1.78
N TYR A 252 -2.27 -0.76 -1.77
CA TYR A 252 -1.61 -1.87 -2.46
C TYR A 252 -1.48 -1.62 -3.97
N HIS A 253 -2.52 -1.10 -4.63
CA HIS A 253 -2.49 -0.79 -6.06
C HIS A 253 -1.47 0.31 -6.38
N HIS A 254 -1.40 1.37 -5.57
CA HIS A 254 -0.38 2.41 -5.75
C HIS A 254 1.03 1.83 -5.56
N LEU A 255 1.27 1.09 -4.48
CA LEU A 255 2.56 0.45 -4.19
C LEU A 255 3.04 -0.53 -5.28
N ASN A 256 2.11 -1.09 -6.06
CA ASN A 256 2.34 -2.08 -7.11
C ASN A 256 1.74 -1.62 -8.45
N ASN A 257 1.82 -0.32 -8.77
CA ASN A 257 1.15 0.23 -9.96
C ASN A 257 1.64 -0.49 -11.24
N PRO A 258 0.77 -1.25 -11.94
CA PRO A 258 1.20 -2.10 -13.06
C PRO A 258 1.72 -1.28 -14.24
N VAL A 259 1.22 -0.06 -14.44
CA VAL A 259 1.69 0.82 -15.51
C VAL A 259 3.14 1.25 -15.24
N ILE A 260 3.48 1.55 -13.98
CA ILE A 260 4.86 1.89 -13.59
C ILE A 260 5.79 0.69 -13.80
N HIS A 261 5.38 -0.51 -13.41
CA HIS A 261 6.17 -1.73 -13.60
C HIS A 261 6.45 -2.03 -15.08
N GLU A 262 5.43 -1.98 -15.93
CA GLU A 262 5.59 -2.23 -17.38
C GLU A 262 6.43 -1.14 -18.06
N LEU A 263 6.29 0.13 -17.66
CA LEU A 263 7.14 1.20 -18.17
C LEU A 263 8.61 1.04 -17.76
N PHE A 264 8.89 0.52 -16.56
CA PHE A 264 10.25 0.13 -16.18
C PHE A 264 10.76 -1.08 -16.97
N ALA A 265 9.92 -2.07 -17.24
CA ALA A 265 10.30 -3.24 -18.03
C ALA A 265 10.74 -2.86 -19.45
N GLU A 266 10.15 -1.81 -20.02
CA GLU A 266 10.47 -1.28 -21.36
C GLU A 266 11.50 -0.13 -21.36
N HIS A 267 11.85 0.41 -20.18
CA HIS A 267 12.84 1.47 -20.02
C HIS A 267 14.22 1.04 -20.52
N GLY A 268 14.84 1.86 -21.37
CA GLY A 268 16.14 1.58 -21.99
C GLY A 268 16.09 0.55 -23.13
N LYS A 269 14.91 -0.02 -23.44
CA LYS A 269 14.71 -0.98 -24.54
C LYS A 269 13.95 -0.34 -25.70
N THR A 270 12.71 0.08 -25.43
CA THR A 270 11.80 0.65 -26.45
C THR A 270 11.40 2.08 -26.13
N LEU A 271 11.57 2.50 -24.86
CA LEU A 271 11.30 3.84 -24.39
C LEU A 271 12.30 4.29 -23.32
N ASN A 272 12.39 5.59 -23.12
CA ASN A 272 13.05 6.22 -21.98
C ASN A 272 11.96 6.73 -21.03
N PHE A 273 11.61 5.93 -20.02
CA PHE A 273 10.66 6.32 -18.98
C PHE A 273 11.25 7.42 -18.08
N VAL A 274 10.71 8.64 -18.17
CA VAL A 274 11.30 9.82 -17.53
C VAL A 274 10.65 10.21 -16.20
N GLY A 275 9.47 9.67 -15.88
CA GLY A 275 8.78 9.93 -14.61
C GLY A 275 7.27 9.82 -14.68
N VAL A 276 6.63 10.12 -13.55
CA VAL A 276 5.18 10.12 -13.37
C VAL A 276 4.72 11.55 -13.10
N ILE A 277 3.67 11.99 -13.80
CA ILE A 277 2.99 13.25 -13.53
C ILE A 277 1.71 12.89 -12.77
N ILE A 278 1.69 13.16 -11.48
CA ILE A 278 0.49 12.98 -10.66
C ILE A 278 -0.44 14.18 -10.85
N THR A 279 -1.74 13.92 -10.94
CA THR A 279 -2.76 14.95 -11.05
C THR A 279 -4.05 14.48 -10.39
N ASN A 280 -4.93 15.40 -9.98
CA ASN A 280 -6.24 14.99 -9.48
C ASN A 280 -7.16 14.61 -10.64
N GLU A 281 -7.91 13.52 -10.47
CA GLU A 281 -9.03 13.14 -11.33
C GLU A 281 -10.25 14.01 -10.98
N ASN A 282 -10.31 15.23 -11.51
CA ASN A 282 -11.42 16.19 -11.32
C ASN A 282 -12.42 16.18 -12.49
#